data_AF-A0AAD9JBN8-F1
#
_entry.id   AF-A0AAD9JBN8-F1
#
_cell.length_a   1.000
_cell.length_b   1.000
_cell.length_c   1.000
_cell.angle_alpha   90.00
_cell.angle_beta   90.00
_cell.angle_gamma   90.00
#
_symmetry.space_group_name_H-M   'P 1'
#
loop_
_entity.id
_entity.type
_entity.pdbx_description
1 polymer ?
#
loop_
_entity_poly.entity_id
_entity_poly.type
_entity_poly.pdbx_seq_one_letter_code
_entity_poly.pdbx_strand_id
1 'polypeptide(L)'
;MTTLILILWITSVADGIHFRLGVTSHAVKAPYAGAAVSMAIDRAHNEGLLKGHTFSIPYRLGSCKDPAIGMDHAIELVEEEKVDAVFGLICSEVCIATGYYYTHFDVPTFPTACTSPDLDDRQLFPTLVRCAPTYNQMGNAFGVMVTQYGWKRVALFTQEDSPCVYGAEAIKSRMKLLNVTVAETLTFTKKIRDDEMEFKLDRLRGRTRSEY
;
A
#
# COMPACT_ATOMS: atom_id res chain seq x y z
N MET A 1 35.07 43.10 45.80
CA MET A 1 35.06 42.93 44.34
C MET A 1 35.02 41.43 44.07
N THR A 2 33.80 40.89 44.01
CA THR A 2 33.48 39.46 44.02
C THR A 2 33.45 38.93 42.59
N THR A 3 34.40 38.07 42.25
CA THR A 3 34.49 37.42 40.95
C THR A 3 33.55 36.20 40.94
N LEU A 4 32.37 36.36 40.34
CA LEU A 4 31.46 35.24 40.09
C LEU A 4 31.86 34.57 38.77
N ILE A 5 32.55 33.42 38.86
CA ILE A 5 32.76 32.50 37.74
C ILE A 5 31.46 31.70 37.60
N LEU A 6 30.60 32.13 36.67
CA LEU A 6 29.41 31.37 36.28
C LEU A 6 29.88 30.22 35.39
N ILE A 7 30.05 29.05 35.98
CA ILE A 7 30.28 27.79 35.27
C ILE A 7 28.99 27.49 34.50
N LEU A 8 28.94 27.89 33.24
CA LEU A 8 28.01 27.36 32.26
C LEU A 8 28.29 25.86 32.14
N TRP A 9 27.46 25.07 32.83
CA TRP A 9 27.26 23.68 32.47
C TRP A 9 26.66 23.68 31.07
N ILE A 10 27.52 23.64 30.05
CA ILE A 10 27.18 23.09 28.75
C ILE A 10 27.04 21.59 29.01
N THR A 11 25.89 21.17 29.54
CA THR A 11 25.43 19.84 29.19
C THR A 11 25.29 19.90 27.68
N SER A 12 26.19 19.21 26.97
CA SER A 12 25.96 18.84 25.59
C SER A 12 24.56 18.22 25.55
N VAL A 13 23.59 19.02 25.14
CA VAL A 13 22.35 18.48 24.61
C VAL A 13 22.86 17.67 23.43
N ALA A 14 22.75 16.35 23.51
CA ALA A 14 22.97 15.53 22.34
C ALA A 14 22.07 16.11 21.25
N ASP A 15 22.65 16.67 20.19
CA ASP A 15 21.92 17.35 19.12
C ASP A 15 21.02 16.33 18.43
N GLY A 16 19.82 16.16 18.98
CA GLY A 16 18.83 15.26 18.47
C GLY A 16 18.21 15.80 17.20
N ILE A 17 18.02 14.93 16.22
CA ILE A 17 17.29 15.29 15.01
C ILE A 17 15.79 15.33 15.32
N HIS A 18 15.12 16.38 14.83
CA HIS A 18 13.66 16.44 14.82
C HIS A 18 13.14 15.88 13.50
N PHE A 19 12.43 14.76 13.55
CA PHE A 19 11.84 14.11 12.37
C PHE A 19 10.38 14.53 12.18
N ARG A 20 9.99 14.79 10.94
CA ARG A 20 8.63 15.12 10.52
C ARG A 20 8.08 13.97 9.71
N LEU A 21 7.15 13.21 10.28
CA LEU A 21 6.58 12.02 9.64
C LEU A 21 5.18 12.34 9.11
N GLY A 22 5.08 12.58 7.80
CA GLY A 22 3.81 12.84 7.15
C GLY A 22 2.89 11.63 7.22
N VAL A 23 1.61 11.85 7.52
CA VAL A 23 0.59 10.79 7.44
C VAL A 23 -0.53 11.24 6.53
N THR A 24 -0.79 10.45 5.49
CA THR A 24 -1.91 10.66 4.58
C THR A 24 -2.74 9.39 4.48
N SER A 25 -4.04 9.48 4.71
CA SER A 25 -4.95 8.33 4.58
C SER A 25 -6.37 8.81 4.29
N HIS A 26 -7.18 7.94 3.69
CA HIS A 26 -8.62 8.16 3.50
C HIS A 26 -9.34 8.44 4.81
N ALA A 27 -10.29 9.36 4.81
CA ALA A 27 -10.98 9.87 6.01
C ALA A 27 -11.49 8.80 6.99
N VAL A 28 -11.97 7.65 6.50
CA VAL A 28 -12.44 6.55 7.36
C VAL A 28 -11.29 5.79 8.04
N LYS A 29 -10.14 5.65 7.36
CA LYS A 29 -8.99 4.91 7.87
C LYS A 29 -7.91 5.80 8.50
N ALA A 30 -8.05 7.11 8.30
CA ALA A 30 -7.19 8.18 8.76
C ALA A 30 -6.79 8.09 10.24
N PRO A 31 -7.73 7.90 11.19
CA PRO A 31 -7.37 7.86 12.60
C PRO A 31 -6.48 6.67 12.95
N TYR A 32 -6.64 5.53 12.27
CA TYR A 32 -5.87 4.32 12.56
C TYR A 32 -4.42 4.44 12.10
N ALA A 33 -4.17 5.06 10.94
CA ALA A 33 -2.81 5.24 10.44
C ALA A 33 -2.00 6.19 11.33
N GLY A 34 -2.57 7.34 11.70
CA GLY A 34 -1.92 8.29 12.61
C GLY A 34 -1.68 7.69 14.00
N ALA A 35 -2.69 7.04 14.59
CA ALA A 35 -2.56 6.40 15.89
C ALA A 35 -1.49 5.30 15.89
N ALA A 36 -1.41 4.49 14.83
CA ALA A 36 -0.40 3.45 14.72
C ALA A 36 1.03 4.02 14.67
N VAL A 37 1.24 5.12 13.93
CA VAL A 37 2.54 5.81 13.89
C VAL A 37 2.90 6.39 15.25
N SER A 38 1.98 7.08 15.92
CA SER A 38 2.21 7.62 17.27
C SER A 38 2.56 6.52 18.27
N MET A 39 1.80 5.43 18.29
CA MET A 39 2.07 4.29 19.19
C MET A 39 3.42 3.63 18.91
N ALA A 40 3.84 3.54 17.65
CA ALA A 40 5.13 3.00 17.29
C ALA A 40 6.29 3.90 17.78
N ILE A 41 6.15 5.22 17.67
CA ILE A 41 7.11 6.19 18.20
C ILE A 41 7.20 6.09 19.72
N ASP A 42 6.06 6.09 20.41
CA ASP A 42 6.00 5.99 21.88
C ASP A 42 6.70 4.71 22.36
N ARG A 43 6.44 3.59 21.69
CA ARG A 43 7.09 2.32 22.00
C ARG A 43 8.60 2.39 21.78
N ALA A 44 9.05 2.89 20.63
CA ALA A 44 10.47 2.99 20.32
C ALA A 44 11.22 3.94 21.26
N HIS A 45 10.55 5.01 21.72
CA HIS A 45 11.06 5.92 22.74
C HIS A 45 11.21 5.19 24.09
N ASN A 46 10.20 4.43 24.52
CA ASN A 46 10.23 3.65 25.75
C ASN A 46 11.29 2.54 25.74
N GLU A 47 11.57 1.97 24.57
CA GLU A 47 12.65 1.00 24.36
C GLU A 47 14.05 1.67 24.27
N GLY A 48 14.11 3.00 24.33
CA GLY A 48 15.36 3.77 24.32
C GLY A 48 16.04 3.85 22.95
N LEU A 49 15.33 3.53 21.86
CA LEU A 49 15.84 3.56 20.48
C LEU A 49 15.95 4.99 19.93
N LEU A 50 15.19 5.92 20.49
CA LEU A 50 15.02 7.29 19.97
C LEU A 50 15.63 8.37 20.87
N LYS A 51 16.61 8.02 21.71
CA LYS A 51 17.21 8.96 22.68
C LYS A 51 17.73 10.23 21.99
N GLY A 52 17.34 11.38 22.51
CA GLY A 52 17.68 12.69 21.96
C GLY A 52 16.77 13.15 20.81
N HIS A 53 16.09 12.24 20.11
CA HIS A 53 15.33 12.57 18.90
C HIS A 53 13.89 12.94 19.23
N THR A 54 13.30 13.81 18.40
CA THR A 54 11.91 14.25 18.56
C THR A 54 11.14 14.10 17.25
N PHE A 55 9.81 14.05 17.33
CA PHE A 55 8.95 13.74 16.19
C PHE A 55 7.76 14.69 16.11
N SER A 56 7.36 15.06 14.89
CA SER A 56 6.06 15.65 14.59
C SER A 56 5.36 14.84 13.49
N ILE A 57 4.03 14.84 13.52
CA ILE A 57 3.22 13.96 12.65
C ILE A 57 2.17 14.82 11.93
N PRO A 58 2.57 15.62 10.91
CA PRO A 58 1.61 16.37 10.12
C PRO A 58 0.68 15.42 9.37
N TYR A 59 -0.62 15.66 9.49
CA TYR A 59 -1.66 14.79 8.96
C TYR A 59 -2.40 15.45 7.79
N ARG A 60 -2.70 14.69 6.73
CA ARG A 60 -3.56 15.11 5.61
C ARG A 60 -4.60 14.05 5.26
N LEU A 61 -5.82 14.49 4.94
CA LEU A 61 -6.97 13.61 4.67
C LEU A 61 -7.07 13.31 3.17
N GLY A 62 -6.45 12.23 2.73
CA GLY A 62 -6.56 11.78 1.35
C GLY A 62 -7.96 11.30 0.93
N SER A 63 -8.14 11.11 -0.37
CA SER A 63 -9.32 10.51 -1.00
C SER A 63 -8.91 9.34 -1.89
N CYS A 64 -9.66 8.24 -1.83
CA CYS A 64 -9.50 7.10 -2.75
C CYS A 64 -10.26 7.27 -4.06
N LYS A 65 -11.07 8.33 -4.17
CA LYS A 65 -11.90 8.57 -5.36
C LYS A 65 -11.21 9.47 -6.37
N ASP A 66 -10.27 10.28 -5.91
CA ASP A 66 -9.62 11.29 -6.72
C ASP A 66 -8.12 11.36 -6.36
N PRO A 67 -7.25 10.81 -7.24
CA PRO A 67 -5.81 10.90 -7.07
C PRO A 67 -5.27 12.33 -7.02
N ALA A 68 -5.97 13.32 -7.59
CA ALA A 68 -5.55 14.72 -7.55
C ALA A 68 -5.53 15.28 -6.13
N ILE A 69 -6.53 14.91 -5.31
CA ILE A 69 -6.55 15.28 -3.87
C ILE A 69 -5.36 14.64 -3.13
N GLY A 70 -5.02 13.40 -3.47
CA GLY A 70 -3.84 12.74 -2.91
C GLY A 70 -2.54 13.44 -3.28
N MET A 71 -2.45 13.95 -4.52
CA MET A 71 -1.32 14.73 -5.01
C MET A 71 -1.20 16.10 -4.32
N ASP A 72 -2.31 16.80 -4.15
CA ASP A 72 -2.36 18.08 -3.43
C ASP A 72 -1.76 17.94 -2.02
N HIS A 73 -2.19 16.91 -1.28
CA HIS A 73 -1.62 16.61 0.04
C HIS A 73 -0.17 16.14 0.00
N ALA A 74 0.27 15.49 -1.08
CA ALA A 74 1.68 15.13 -1.23
C ALA A 74 2.53 16.40 -1.36
N ILE A 75 2.06 17.39 -2.13
CA ILE A 75 2.70 18.70 -2.28
C ILE A 75 2.73 19.42 -0.92
N GLU A 76 1.62 19.50 -0.20
CA GLU A 76 1.59 20.12 1.13
C GLU A 76 2.58 19.46 2.11
N LEU A 77 2.61 18.12 2.17
CA LEU A 77 3.51 17.40 3.07
C LEU A 77 4.98 17.61 2.72
N VAL A 78 5.34 17.57 1.44
CA VAL A 78 6.74 17.69 1.00
C VAL A 78 7.20 19.14 0.99
N GLU A 79 6.39 20.06 0.47
CA GLU A 79 6.79 21.43 0.23
C GLU A 79 6.51 22.37 1.40
N GLU A 80 5.42 22.18 2.16
CA GLU A 80 5.09 23.05 3.29
C GLU A 80 5.59 22.48 4.61
N GLU A 81 5.23 21.23 4.88
CA GLU A 81 5.55 20.56 6.15
C GLU A 81 6.99 20.03 6.19
N LYS A 82 7.66 19.93 5.03
CA LYS A 82 9.04 19.44 4.88
C LYS A 82 9.25 18.10 5.60
N VAL A 83 8.38 17.13 5.29
CA VAL A 83 8.42 15.79 5.89
C VAL A 83 9.66 15.01 5.48
N ASP A 84 10.20 14.22 6.41
CA ASP A 84 11.34 13.32 6.18
C ASP A 84 10.89 11.95 5.66
N ALA A 85 9.63 11.57 5.89
CA ALA A 85 9.01 10.34 5.38
C ALA A 85 7.49 10.44 5.39
N VAL A 86 6.82 9.62 4.59
CA VAL A 86 5.34 9.59 4.50
C VAL A 86 4.79 8.18 4.76
N PHE A 87 3.73 8.11 5.57
CA PHE A 87 2.99 6.91 5.92
C PHE A 87 1.50 7.03 5.55
N GLY A 88 0.81 5.90 5.41
CA GLY A 88 -0.66 5.84 5.49
C GLY A 88 -1.43 5.69 4.18
N LEU A 89 -0.76 5.70 3.02
CA LEU A 89 -1.44 5.56 1.73
C LEU A 89 -2.13 4.20 1.60
N ILE A 90 -3.41 4.17 1.21
CA ILE A 90 -4.21 2.94 1.15
C ILE A 90 -4.73 2.56 -0.24
N CYS A 91 -4.90 3.51 -1.15
CA CYS A 91 -5.54 3.27 -2.44
C CYS A 91 -4.49 3.29 -3.54
N SER A 92 -4.45 2.22 -4.33
CA SER A 92 -3.37 1.95 -5.28
C SER A 92 -3.19 3.07 -6.30
N GLU A 93 -4.29 3.65 -6.78
CA GLU A 93 -4.30 4.76 -7.74
C GLU A 93 -3.62 6.01 -7.16
N VAL A 94 -3.88 6.30 -5.88
CA VAL A 94 -3.25 7.42 -5.15
C VAL A 94 -1.78 7.13 -4.89
N CYS A 95 -1.45 5.89 -4.50
CA CYS A 95 -0.06 5.48 -4.30
C CYS A 95 0.79 5.62 -5.56
N ILE A 96 0.24 5.24 -6.72
CA ILE A 96 0.94 5.37 -8.00
C ILE A 96 1.13 6.85 -8.32
N ALA A 97 0.06 7.65 -8.25
CA ALA A 97 0.12 9.07 -8.58
C ALA A 97 1.12 9.84 -7.69
N THR A 98 1.03 9.65 -6.37
CA THR A 98 1.90 10.34 -5.41
C THR A 98 3.31 9.73 -5.34
N GLY A 99 3.46 8.44 -5.64
CA GLY A 99 4.74 7.73 -5.60
C GLY A 99 5.79 8.31 -6.55
N TYR A 100 5.37 8.77 -7.74
CA TYR A 100 6.26 9.48 -8.65
C TYR A 100 6.78 10.79 -8.06
N TYR A 101 5.91 11.53 -7.38
CA TYR A 101 6.25 12.79 -6.75
C TYR A 101 7.20 12.59 -5.56
N TYR A 102 6.88 11.67 -4.66
CA TYR A 102 7.77 11.35 -3.53
C TYR A 102 9.12 10.80 -3.99
N THR A 103 9.15 10.04 -5.08
CA THR A 103 10.39 9.60 -5.72
C THR A 103 11.22 10.79 -6.20
N HIS A 104 10.59 11.78 -6.85
CA HIS A 104 11.29 12.96 -7.36
C HIS A 104 11.98 13.77 -6.25
N PHE A 105 11.39 13.81 -5.05
CA PHE A 105 11.91 14.53 -3.89
C PHE A 105 12.72 13.66 -2.91
N ASP A 106 13.05 12.41 -3.29
CA ASP A 106 13.76 11.45 -2.44
C ASP A 106 13.10 11.22 -1.07
N VAL A 107 11.77 11.33 -1.00
CA VAL A 107 11.01 11.12 0.24
C VAL A 107 10.61 9.65 0.37
N PRO A 108 11.08 8.93 1.42
CA PRO A 108 10.67 7.55 1.68
C PRO A 108 9.18 7.45 1.96
N THR A 109 8.53 6.48 1.32
CA THR A 109 7.07 6.28 1.44
C THR A 109 6.72 4.87 1.89
N PHE A 110 5.80 4.80 2.86
CA PHE A 110 5.36 3.57 3.52
C PHE A 110 3.85 3.39 3.38
N PRO A 111 3.37 2.94 2.19
CA PRO A 111 1.96 2.69 1.97
C PRO A 111 1.47 1.51 2.82
N THR A 112 0.32 1.68 3.47
CA THR A 112 -0.24 0.72 4.43
C THR A 112 -1.19 -0.29 3.79
N ALA A 113 -1.79 0.02 2.65
CA ALA A 113 -2.74 -0.89 2.00
C ALA A 113 -2.77 -0.85 0.46
N CYS A 114 -1.81 -0.20 -0.19
CA CYS A 114 -1.74 -0.19 -1.64
C CYS A 114 -1.27 -1.54 -2.18
N THR A 115 -2.07 -2.15 -3.05
CA THR A 115 -1.93 -3.54 -3.49
C THR A 115 -1.67 -3.71 -4.98
N SER A 116 -1.66 -2.62 -5.77
CA SER A 116 -1.34 -2.69 -7.20
C SER A 116 0.06 -3.28 -7.42
N PRO A 117 0.22 -4.25 -8.33
CA PRO A 117 1.52 -4.80 -8.67
C PRO A 117 2.46 -3.77 -9.31
N ASP A 118 1.96 -2.67 -9.88
CA ASP A 118 2.78 -1.64 -10.53
C ASP A 118 3.77 -0.98 -9.56
N LEU A 119 3.42 -0.92 -8.28
CA LEU A 119 4.26 -0.36 -7.21
C LEU A 119 5.46 -1.24 -6.84
N ASP A 120 5.62 -2.41 -7.48
CA ASP A 120 6.80 -3.28 -7.32
C ASP A 120 7.98 -2.85 -8.21
N ASP A 121 7.75 -1.95 -9.18
CA ASP A 121 8.82 -1.44 -10.03
C ASP A 121 9.75 -0.51 -9.25
N ARG A 122 10.94 -1.03 -8.91
CA ARG A 122 11.98 -0.29 -8.17
C ARG A 122 12.68 0.77 -9.00
N GLN A 123 12.56 0.75 -10.33
CA GLN A 123 13.07 1.83 -11.18
C GLN A 123 12.14 3.03 -11.14
N LEU A 124 10.82 2.80 -11.08
CA LEU A 124 9.81 3.86 -11.01
C LEU A 124 9.57 4.35 -9.58
N PHE A 125 9.64 3.47 -8.57
CA PHE A 125 9.34 3.78 -7.17
C PHE A 125 10.49 3.36 -6.22
N PRO A 126 11.72 3.91 -6.38
CA PRO A 126 12.86 3.54 -5.55
C PRO A 126 12.71 3.91 -4.07
N THR A 127 11.95 4.97 -3.74
CA THR A 127 11.73 5.43 -2.36
C THR A 127 10.57 4.72 -1.64
N LEU A 128 9.86 3.84 -2.35
CA LEU A 128 8.67 3.17 -1.83
C LEU A 128 9.03 1.85 -1.14
N VAL A 129 8.57 1.70 0.09
CA VAL A 129 8.71 0.47 0.89
C VAL A 129 7.32 0.01 1.31
N ARG A 130 6.87 -1.10 0.72
CA ARG A 130 5.52 -1.63 0.98
C ARG A 130 5.41 -2.21 2.39
N CYS A 131 4.36 -1.81 3.11
CA CYS A 131 3.98 -2.45 4.38
C CYS A 131 2.97 -3.59 4.17
N ALA A 132 2.19 -3.55 3.07
CA ALA A 132 1.21 -4.57 2.71
C ALA A 132 1.71 -5.44 1.54
N PRO A 133 1.32 -6.74 1.49
CA PRO A 133 1.64 -7.60 0.37
C PRO A 133 0.90 -7.16 -0.90
N THR A 134 1.39 -7.66 -2.03
CA THR A 134 0.90 -7.32 -3.37
C THR A 134 -0.01 -8.43 -3.88
N TYR A 135 -0.95 -8.11 -4.78
CA TYR A 135 -1.84 -9.14 -5.34
C TYR A 135 -1.11 -10.20 -6.19
N ASN A 136 0.15 -9.95 -6.58
CA ASN A 136 0.99 -10.95 -7.25
C ASN A 136 1.13 -12.24 -6.43
N GLN A 137 1.12 -12.12 -5.09
CA GLN A 137 1.19 -13.29 -4.21
C GLN A 137 -0.02 -14.22 -4.34
N MET A 138 -1.18 -13.69 -4.75
CA MET A 138 -2.36 -14.50 -5.01
C MET A 138 -2.12 -15.45 -6.18
N GLY A 139 -1.46 -14.98 -7.25
CA GLY A 139 -1.05 -15.83 -8.35
C GLY A 139 -0.22 -17.01 -7.87
N ASN A 140 0.83 -16.76 -7.06
CA ASN A 140 1.67 -17.81 -6.49
C ASN A 140 0.89 -18.83 -5.67
N ALA A 141 0.00 -18.37 -4.78
CA ALA A 141 -0.83 -19.25 -3.95
C ALA A 141 -1.71 -20.18 -4.81
N PHE A 142 -2.43 -19.63 -5.81
CA PHE A 142 -3.22 -20.45 -6.73
C PHE A 142 -2.35 -21.38 -7.57
N GLY A 143 -1.14 -20.95 -7.94
CA GLY A 143 -0.16 -21.77 -8.65
C GLY A 143 0.25 -23.02 -7.88
N VAL A 144 0.46 -22.89 -6.56
CA VAL A 144 0.73 -24.05 -5.68
C VAL A 144 -0.49 -24.97 -5.64
N MET A 145 -1.71 -24.42 -5.49
CA MET A 145 -2.92 -25.23 -5.43
C MET A 145 -3.15 -26.04 -6.71
N VAL A 146 -3.10 -25.41 -7.90
CA VAL A 146 -3.32 -26.14 -9.17
C VAL A 146 -2.28 -27.23 -9.40
N THR A 147 -1.04 -26.99 -8.97
CA THR A 147 0.05 -27.97 -9.08
C THR A 147 -0.20 -29.15 -8.13
N GLN A 148 -0.54 -28.87 -6.87
CA GLN A 148 -0.77 -29.88 -5.85
C GLN A 148 -1.95 -30.80 -6.17
N TYR A 149 -3.04 -30.25 -6.72
CA TYR A 149 -4.24 -31.02 -7.07
C TYR A 149 -4.25 -31.50 -8.55
N GLY A 150 -3.20 -31.20 -9.31
CA GLY A 150 -3.09 -31.59 -10.72
C GLY A 150 -4.10 -30.93 -11.65
N TRP A 151 -4.68 -29.78 -11.28
CA TRP A 151 -5.66 -29.08 -12.10
C TRP A 151 -5.00 -28.50 -13.36
N LYS A 152 -5.53 -28.85 -14.53
CA LYS A 152 -5.03 -28.37 -15.84
C LYS A 152 -5.89 -27.29 -16.47
N ARG A 153 -7.06 -27.04 -15.90
CA ARG A 153 -8.05 -26.09 -16.41
C ARG A 153 -8.74 -25.38 -15.25
N VAL A 154 -8.81 -24.06 -15.32
CA VAL A 154 -9.48 -23.20 -14.33
C VAL A 154 -10.35 -22.16 -15.05
N ALA A 155 -11.29 -21.54 -14.34
CA ALA A 155 -11.98 -20.36 -14.82
C ALA A 155 -12.01 -19.29 -13.73
N LEU A 156 -12.14 -18.04 -14.15
CA LEU A 156 -12.11 -16.89 -13.25
C LEU A 156 -13.43 -16.15 -13.31
N PHE A 157 -13.90 -15.74 -12.14
CA PHE A 157 -15.03 -14.87 -11.98
C PHE A 157 -14.62 -13.73 -11.06
N THR A 158 -14.56 -12.51 -11.60
CA THR A 158 -13.97 -11.36 -10.90
C THR A 158 -14.91 -10.16 -10.95
N GLN A 159 -14.90 -9.37 -9.88
CA GLN A 159 -15.53 -8.05 -9.93
C GLN A 159 -14.60 -7.08 -10.68
N GLU A 160 -15.18 -6.04 -11.29
CA GLU A 160 -14.48 -5.02 -12.08
C GLU A 160 -13.77 -3.93 -11.24
N ASP A 161 -13.73 -4.07 -9.91
CA ASP A 161 -12.96 -3.18 -9.05
C ASP A 161 -11.47 -3.50 -9.12
N SER A 162 -10.64 -2.45 -9.08
CA SER A 162 -9.17 -2.55 -9.23
C SER A 162 -8.53 -3.67 -8.40
N PRO A 163 -8.84 -3.84 -7.09
CA PRO A 163 -8.25 -4.91 -6.29
C PRO A 163 -8.52 -6.32 -6.83
N CYS A 164 -9.76 -6.60 -7.25
CA CYS A 164 -10.14 -7.91 -7.79
C CYS A 164 -9.50 -8.15 -9.16
N VAL A 165 -9.43 -7.11 -9.99
CA VAL A 165 -8.76 -7.16 -11.30
C VAL A 165 -7.27 -7.48 -11.15
N TYR A 166 -6.55 -6.81 -10.23
CA TYR A 166 -5.13 -7.11 -9.97
C TYR A 166 -4.91 -8.58 -9.58
N GLY A 167 -5.78 -9.08 -8.71
CA GLY A 167 -5.75 -10.47 -8.28
C GLY A 167 -6.03 -11.45 -9.42
N ALA A 168 -7.05 -11.17 -10.24
CA ALA A 168 -7.39 -12.01 -11.40
C ALA A 168 -6.24 -12.06 -12.42
N GLU A 169 -5.63 -10.93 -12.74
CA GLU A 169 -4.49 -10.86 -13.66
C GLU A 169 -3.25 -11.57 -13.11
N ALA A 170 -2.97 -11.46 -11.81
CA ALA A 170 -1.91 -12.22 -11.15
C ALA A 170 -2.14 -13.73 -11.27
N ILE A 171 -3.37 -14.20 -11.05
CA ILE A 171 -3.72 -15.61 -11.23
C ILE A 171 -3.57 -16.03 -12.69
N LYS A 172 -4.14 -15.30 -13.65
CA LYS A 172 -4.02 -15.63 -15.09
C LYS A 172 -2.57 -15.76 -15.51
N SER A 173 -1.74 -14.80 -15.11
CA SER A 173 -0.31 -14.78 -15.43
C SER A 173 0.39 -16.02 -14.87
N ARG A 174 0.08 -16.40 -13.63
CA ARG A 174 0.65 -17.63 -13.04
C ARG A 174 0.16 -18.90 -13.74
N MET A 175 -1.13 -18.98 -14.09
CA MET A 175 -1.68 -20.15 -14.80
C MET A 175 -0.99 -20.35 -16.16
N LYS A 176 -0.75 -19.25 -16.89
CA LYS A 176 -0.01 -19.27 -18.16
C LYS A 176 1.40 -19.83 -17.99
N LEU A 177 2.13 -19.42 -16.95
CA LEU A 177 3.47 -19.93 -16.65
C LEU A 177 3.48 -21.43 -16.30
N LEU A 178 2.40 -21.94 -15.71
CA LEU A 178 2.25 -23.34 -15.33
C LEU A 178 1.63 -24.22 -16.43
N ASN A 179 1.40 -23.67 -17.63
CA ASN A 179 0.67 -24.33 -18.72
C ASN A 179 -0.72 -24.85 -18.29
N VAL A 180 -1.38 -24.11 -17.40
CA VAL A 180 -2.77 -24.37 -16.97
C VAL A 180 -3.70 -23.50 -17.83
N THR A 181 -4.73 -24.11 -18.41
CA THR A 181 -5.68 -23.41 -19.28
C THR A 181 -6.65 -22.59 -18.46
N VAL A 182 -6.69 -21.27 -18.70
CA VAL A 182 -7.79 -20.42 -18.21
C VAL A 182 -8.93 -20.51 -19.22
N ALA A 183 -9.92 -21.35 -18.92
CA ALA A 183 -11.07 -21.67 -19.77
C ALA A 183 -11.92 -20.44 -20.12
N GLU A 184 -12.10 -19.57 -19.14
CA GLU A 184 -12.93 -18.40 -19.25
C GLU A 184 -12.59 -17.40 -18.14
N THR A 185 -12.81 -16.12 -18.40
CA THR A 185 -12.84 -15.09 -17.37
C THR A 185 -14.10 -14.28 -17.55
N LEU A 186 -14.96 -14.30 -16.53
CA LEU A 186 -16.17 -13.48 -16.48
C LEU A 186 -15.97 -12.35 -15.49
N THR A 187 -16.49 -11.16 -15.85
CA THR A 187 -16.49 -9.99 -14.98
C THR A 187 -17.89 -9.63 -14.53
N PHE A 188 -18.00 -8.93 -13.41
CA PHE A 188 -19.27 -8.33 -12.96
C PHE A 188 -19.04 -7.00 -12.24
N THR A 189 -20.05 -6.14 -12.28
CA THR A 189 -20.03 -4.87 -11.55
C THR A 189 -20.36 -5.10 -10.07
N LYS A 190 -20.16 -4.09 -9.22
CA LYS A 190 -20.35 -4.20 -7.76
C LYS A 190 -21.72 -4.69 -7.30
N LYS A 191 -22.74 -4.54 -8.15
CA LYS A 191 -24.08 -5.11 -7.92
C LYS A 191 -24.42 -5.99 -9.11
N ILE A 192 -24.60 -7.27 -8.85
CA ILE A 192 -25.08 -8.27 -9.80
C ILE A 192 -26.42 -8.80 -9.28
N ARG A 193 -27.38 -8.95 -10.18
CA ARG A 193 -28.67 -9.57 -9.84
C ARG A 193 -28.53 -11.08 -9.82
N ASP A 194 -29.40 -11.76 -9.07
CA ASP A 194 -29.34 -13.21 -8.93
C ASP A 194 -29.50 -13.93 -10.29
N ASP A 195 -30.37 -13.44 -11.18
CA ASP A 195 -30.55 -13.99 -12.53
C ASP A 195 -29.27 -13.90 -13.38
N GLU A 196 -28.58 -12.75 -13.30
CA GLU A 196 -27.32 -12.55 -14.00
C GLU A 196 -26.19 -13.42 -13.40
N MET A 197 -26.18 -13.58 -12.08
CA MET A 197 -25.23 -14.44 -11.37
C MET A 197 -25.40 -15.90 -11.81
N GLU A 198 -26.63 -16.43 -11.77
CA GLU A 198 -26.93 -17.79 -12.18
C GLU A 198 -26.52 -18.03 -13.63
N PHE A 199 -26.88 -17.12 -14.53
CA PHE A 199 -26.50 -17.21 -15.95
C PHE A 199 -24.97 -17.29 -16.14
N LYS A 200 -24.21 -16.44 -15.43
CA LYS A 200 -22.73 -16.45 -15.51
C LYS A 200 -22.14 -17.74 -14.92
N LEU A 201 -22.68 -18.22 -13.80
CA LEU A 201 -22.21 -19.45 -13.16
C LEU A 201 -22.49 -20.70 -14.02
N ASP A 202 -23.65 -20.77 -14.67
CA ASP A 202 -23.98 -21.88 -15.57
C ASP A 202 -23.11 -21.87 -16.83
N ARG A 203 -22.79 -20.69 -17.35
CA ARG A 203 -21.80 -20.53 -18.42
C ARG A 203 -20.43 -21.06 -17.99
N LEU A 204 -19.96 -20.69 -16.79
CA LEU A 204 -18.68 -21.20 -16.26
C LEU A 204 -18.69 -22.72 -16.09
N ARG A 205 -19.79 -23.31 -15.60
CA ARG A 205 -19.93 -24.77 -15.48
C ARG A 205 -19.83 -25.47 -16.83
N GLY A 206 -20.50 -24.94 -17.86
CA GLY A 206 -20.44 -25.49 -19.21
C GLY A 206 -19.04 -25.47 -19.81
N ARG A 207 -18.27 -24.40 -19.57
CA ARG A 207 -16.92 -24.26 -20.14
C ARG A 207 -15.83 -24.96 -19.34
N THR A 208 -15.95 -25.06 -18.02
CA THR A 208 -14.94 -25.73 -17.18
C THR A 208 -14.97 -27.25 -17.29
N ARG A 209 -16.12 -27.84 -17.64
CA ARG A 209 -16.32 -29.30 -17.73
C ARG A 209 -16.11 -29.91 -19.12
N SER A 210 -15.69 -29.14 -20.11
CA SER A 210 -15.50 -29.63 -21.47
C SER A 210 -14.27 -30.56 -21.57
N GLU A 211 -14.61 -31.85 -21.77
CA GLU A 211 -13.87 -32.96 -22.36
C GLU A 211 -12.68 -33.54 -21.57
N TYR A 212 -13.00 -34.56 -20.76
CA TYR A 212 -12.30 -35.85 -20.88
C TYR A 212 -12.77 -36.56 -22.15
#